data_AF-A0A959RFP8-F1
#
_entry.id   AF-A0A959RFP8-F1
#
_cell.length_a   1.000
_cell.length_b   1.000
_cell.length_c   1.000
_cell.angle_alpha   90.00
_cell.angle_beta   90.00
_cell.angle_gamma   90.00
#
_symmetry.space_group_name_H-M   'P 1'
#
loop_
_entity.id
_entity.type
_entity.pdbx_description
1 polymer ?
#
loop_
_entity_poly.entity_id
_entity_poly.type
_entity_poly.pdbx_seq_one_letter_code
_entity_poly.pdbx_strand_id
1 'polypeptide(L)'
;MKINFKKILESTIYITPNFSDSETIRYKLKFSKILLWFFLYSFAVAIFTVILLGITPLKNLVYHFENAELEVQAEKTIELEKKILFLTKELESISSANKKLEYAFILATSDSLDSTSAPYDSLKFEPNENLPYGGNIYFIFNQFWKSIFQNSEGVSKYFLKPSKGLIINDFNPEEGHFGIDFAVQTGSSVFSSQGGLI
;
A
#
# COMPACT_ATOMS: atom_id res chain seq x y z
N MET A 1 -4.85 -29.76 -58.22
CA MET A 1 -3.39 -29.75 -58.51
C MET A 1 -2.63 -30.17 -57.26
N LYS A 2 -2.10 -31.39 -57.17
CA LYS A 2 -1.35 -31.86 -55.99
C LYS A 2 0.11 -31.43 -56.11
N ILE A 3 0.50 -30.39 -55.38
CA ILE A 3 1.89 -29.94 -55.32
C ILE A 3 2.69 -30.95 -54.50
N ASN A 4 3.73 -31.54 -55.10
CA ASN A 4 4.60 -32.52 -54.44
C ASN A 4 5.82 -31.81 -53.86
N PHE A 5 5.80 -31.55 -52.55
CA PHE A 5 6.84 -30.82 -51.81
C PHE A 5 8.24 -31.45 -51.91
N LYS A 6 8.34 -32.77 -52.08
CA LYS A 6 9.63 -33.46 -52.20
C LYS A 6 10.38 -33.05 -53.47
N LYS A 7 9.66 -32.88 -54.59
CA LYS A 7 10.25 -32.44 -55.87
C LYS A 7 10.75 -31.00 -55.83
N ILE A 8 10.13 -30.14 -55.02
CA ILE A 8 10.55 -28.74 -54.86
C ILE A 8 11.83 -28.67 -54.02
N LEU A 9 11.93 -29.47 -52.96
CA LEU A 9 13.12 -29.51 -52.09
C LEU A 9 14.37 -30.04 -52.81
N GLU A 10 14.19 -30.95 -53.76
CA GLU A 10 15.26 -31.51 -54.60
C GLU A 10 15.62 -30.62 -55.80
N SER A 11 14.86 -29.54 -56.05
CA SER A 11 15.13 -28.64 -57.15
C SER A 11 16.45 -27.87 -56.96
N THR A 12 17.09 -27.56 -58.08
CA THR A 12 18.34 -26.80 -58.10
C THR A 12 18.12 -25.48 -58.81
N ILE A 13 18.45 -24.40 -58.13
CA ILE A 13 18.42 -23.06 -58.69
C ILE A 13 19.79 -22.78 -59.30
N TYR A 14 19.77 -22.32 -60.55
CA TYR A 14 20.96 -21.87 -61.25
C TYR A 14 20.98 -20.35 -61.28
N ILE A 15 21.98 -19.76 -60.65
CA ILE A 15 22.21 -18.31 -60.72
C ILE A 15 23.30 -18.10 -61.76
N THR A 16 22.95 -17.40 -62.83
CA THR A 16 23.88 -17.06 -63.92
C THR A 16 23.99 -15.56 -63.97
N PRO A 17 25.07 -14.96 -63.45
CA PRO A 17 25.30 -13.54 -63.59
C PRO A 17 25.65 -13.23 -65.05
N ASN A 18 25.09 -12.14 -65.57
CA ASN A 18 25.36 -11.67 -66.93
C ASN A 18 26.38 -10.53 -66.85
N PHE A 19 27.66 -10.86 -66.90
CA PHE A 19 28.74 -9.88 -67.03
C PHE A 19 29.26 -9.92 -68.47
N SER A 20 29.33 -8.76 -69.13
CA SER A 20 29.69 -8.66 -70.55
C SER A 20 31.14 -9.06 -70.87
N ASP A 21 32.02 -9.00 -69.87
CA ASP A 21 33.47 -9.03 -70.08
C ASP A 21 34.14 -10.31 -69.52
N SER A 22 33.36 -11.29 -69.04
CA SER A 22 33.90 -12.53 -68.45
C SER A 22 33.11 -13.77 -68.85
N GLU A 23 33.76 -14.94 -68.86
CA GLU A 23 33.09 -16.22 -69.08
C GLU A 23 31.94 -16.45 -68.08
N THR A 24 30.84 -17.01 -68.58
CA THR A 24 29.61 -17.24 -67.81
C THR A 24 29.82 -18.32 -66.73
N ILE A 25 30.20 -17.91 -65.52
CA ILE A 25 30.29 -18.80 -64.36
C ILE A 25 28.88 -19.07 -63.81
N ARG A 26 28.43 -20.32 -63.87
CA ARG A 26 27.11 -20.74 -63.36
C ARG A 26 27.23 -21.35 -61.97
N TYR A 27 26.52 -20.78 -61.00
CA TYR A 27 26.44 -21.33 -59.65
C TYR A 27 25.24 -22.26 -59.52
N LYS A 28 25.50 -23.52 -59.14
CA LYS A 28 24.47 -24.52 -58.86
C LYS A 28 24.21 -24.60 -57.35
N LEU A 29 23.05 -24.11 -56.91
CA LEU A 29 22.64 -24.19 -55.51
C LEU A 29 21.41 -25.08 -55.37
N LYS A 30 21.42 -25.95 -54.36
CA LYS A 30 20.25 -26.77 -54.00
C LYS A 30 19.25 -25.89 -53.27
N PHE A 31 17.96 -26.01 -53.62
CA PHE A 31 16.89 -25.24 -52.97
C PHE A 31 16.87 -25.45 -51.44
N SER A 32 17.14 -26.67 -50.98
CA SER A 32 17.25 -26.99 -49.56
C SER A 32 18.32 -26.18 -48.81
N LYS A 33 19.46 -25.87 -49.44
CA LYS A 33 20.52 -25.05 -48.82
C LYS A 33 20.09 -23.60 -48.70
N ILE A 34 19.45 -23.04 -49.73
CA ILE A 34 18.94 -21.67 -49.73
C ILE A 34 17.86 -21.51 -48.65
N LEU A 35 16.94 -22.47 -48.57
CA LEU A 35 15.89 -22.49 -47.55
C LEU A 35 16.48 -22.54 -46.14
N LEU A 36 17.51 -23.37 -45.93
CA LEU A 36 18.19 -23.48 -44.63
C LEU A 36 18.85 -22.15 -44.23
N TRP A 37 19.57 -21.48 -45.15
CA TRP A 37 20.18 -20.18 -44.88
C TRP A 37 19.13 -19.10 -44.57
N PHE A 38 18.02 -19.10 -45.32
CA PHE A 38 16.91 -18.18 -45.06
C PHE A 38 16.30 -18.41 -43.67
N PHE A 39 16.07 -19.67 -43.30
CA PHE A 39 15.51 -20.02 -41.99
C PHE A 39 16.48 -19.65 -40.86
N LEU A 40 17.78 -19.92 -41.03
CA LEU A 40 18.82 -19.58 -40.06
C LEU A 40 18.92 -18.07 -39.86
N TYR A 41 18.85 -17.30 -40.95
CA TYR A 41 18.83 -15.84 -40.91
C TYR A 41 17.58 -15.31 -40.18
N SER A 42 16.39 -15.79 -40.54
CA SER A 42 15.15 -15.39 -39.87
C SER A 42 15.17 -15.73 -38.38
N PHE A 43 15.72 -16.88 -38.02
CA PHE A 43 15.85 -17.32 -36.63
C PHE A 43 16.83 -16.44 -35.85
N ALA A 44 17.97 -16.09 -36.45
CA ALA A 44 18.94 -15.18 -35.85
C ALA A 44 18.35 -13.78 -35.64
N VAL A 45 17.60 -13.24 -36.61
CA VAL A 45 16.90 -11.95 -36.47
C VAL A 45 15.84 -12.01 -35.37
N ALA A 46 15.08 -13.10 -35.26
CA ALA A 46 14.09 -13.28 -34.20
C ALA A 46 14.75 -13.28 -32.81
N ILE A 47 15.83 -14.04 -32.62
CA ILE A 47 16.60 -14.04 -31.38
C ILE A 47 17.13 -12.65 -31.06
N PHE A 48 17.74 -11.99 -32.05
CA PHE A 48 18.27 -10.64 -31.87
C PHE A 48 17.18 -9.66 -31.45
N THR A 49 16.00 -9.75 -32.04
CA THR A 49 14.84 -8.91 -31.69
C THR A 49 14.35 -9.17 -30.26
N VAL A 50 14.27 -10.43 -29.84
CA VAL A 50 13.88 -10.80 -28.45
C VAL A 50 14.89 -10.27 -27.45
N ILE A 51 16.19 -10.41 -27.72
CA ILE A 51 17.26 -9.89 -26.86
C ILE A 51 17.17 -8.36 -26.79
N LEU A 52 16.98 -7.70 -27.93
CA LEU A 52 16.88 -6.24 -28.00
C LEU A 52 15.66 -5.74 -27.22
N LEU A 53 14.49 -6.36 -27.36
CA LEU A 53 13.31 -6.01 -26.56
C LEU A 53 13.45 -6.37 -25.08
N GLY A 54 14.15 -7.46 -24.74
CA GLY A 54 14.34 -7.88 -23.35
C GLY A 54 15.28 -6.97 -22.55
N ILE A 55 16.35 -6.48 -23.18
CA ILE A 55 17.40 -5.67 -22.53
C ILE A 55 17.12 -4.17 -22.68
N THR A 56 16.52 -3.74 -23.79
CA THR A 56 16.30 -2.32 -24.09
C THR A 56 14.92 -1.87 -23.56
N PRO A 57 14.76 -0.63 -23.07
CA PRO A 57 13.46 -0.08 -22.68
C PRO A 57 12.45 0.05 -23.85
N LEU A 58 12.82 -0.33 -25.07
CA LEU A 58 11.92 -0.40 -26.23
C LEU A 58 10.68 -1.28 -25.97
N LYS A 59 10.75 -2.25 -25.05
CA LYS A 59 9.56 -3.00 -24.62
C LYS A 59 8.45 -2.10 -24.10
N ASN A 60 8.79 -0.99 -23.44
CA ASN A 60 7.78 -0.10 -22.86
C ASN A 60 7.03 0.70 -23.92
N LEU A 61 7.63 0.92 -25.10
CA LEU A 61 6.97 1.57 -26.23
C LEU A 61 6.02 0.62 -26.99
N VAL A 62 6.40 -0.66 -27.11
CA VAL A 62 5.58 -1.67 -27.81
C VAL A 62 4.45 -2.20 -26.92
N TYR A 63 4.69 -2.37 -25.62
CA TYR A 63 3.76 -2.97 -24.65
C TYR A 63 3.13 -1.95 -23.69
N HIS A 64 3.03 -0.67 -24.07
CA HIS A 64 2.52 0.39 -23.19
C HIS A 64 1.10 0.11 -22.65
N PHE A 65 0.24 -0.48 -23.47
CA PHE A 65 -1.15 -0.79 -23.10
C PHE A 65 -1.28 -1.92 -22.09
N GLU A 66 -0.48 -2.99 -22.23
CA GLU A 66 -0.51 -4.13 -21.31
C GLU A 66 0.03 -3.74 -19.92
N ASN A 67 1.09 -2.93 -19.88
CA ASN A 67 1.68 -2.50 -18.60
C ASN A 67 0.76 -1.55 -17.83
N ALA A 68 0.04 -0.64 -18.52
CA ALA A 68 -0.89 0.28 -17.87
C ALA A 68 -2.07 -0.45 -17.21
N GLU A 69 -2.61 -1.49 -17.86
CA GLU A 69 -3.70 -2.29 -17.27
C GLU A 69 -3.22 -3.09 -16.05
N LEU A 70 -2.01 -3.66 -16.11
CA LEU A 70 -1.39 -4.36 -14.99
C LEU A 70 -1.11 -3.44 -13.80
N GLU A 71 -0.68 -2.20 -14.07
CA GLU A 71 -0.45 -1.19 -13.03
C GLU A 71 -1.76 -0.80 -12.33
N VAL A 72 -2.83 -0.57 -13.10
CA VAL A 72 -4.18 -0.31 -12.55
C VAL A 72 -4.70 -1.51 -11.73
N GLN A 73 -4.43 -2.75 -12.18
CA GLN A 73 -4.80 -3.94 -11.40
C GLN A 73 -4.00 -4.06 -10.10
N ALA A 74 -2.72 -3.71 -10.12
CA ALA A 74 -1.87 -3.70 -8.93
C ALA A 74 -2.36 -2.66 -7.91
N GLU A 75 -2.70 -1.45 -8.36
CA GLU A 75 -3.26 -0.40 -7.49
C GLU A 75 -4.57 -0.84 -6.84
N LYS A 76 -5.50 -1.42 -7.62
CA LYS A 76 -6.76 -1.96 -7.09
C LYS A 76 -6.54 -3.05 -6.06
N THR A 77 -5.53 -3.90 -6.27
CA THR A 77 -5.19 -4.98 -5.33
C THR A 77 -4.70 -4.41 -4.00
N ILE A 78 -3.85 -3.38 -4.04
CA ILE A 78 -3.36 -2.68 -2.84
C ILE A 78 -4.52 -1.99 -2.09
N GLU A 79 -5.44 -1.36 -2.82
CA GLU A 79 -6.62 -0.73 -2.21
C GLU A 79 -7.52 -1.75 -1.50
N LEU A 80 -7.77 -2.90 -2.13
CA LEU A 80 -8.54 -3.99 -1.56
C LEU A 80 -7.87 -4.57 -0.31
N GLU A 81 -6.55 -4.76 -0.34
CA GLU A 81 -5.78 -5.26 0.81
C GLU A 81 -5.90 -4.31 2.01
N LYS A 82 -5.78 -3.00 1.79
CA LYS A 82 -5.99 -1.98 2.84
C LYS A 82 -7.38 -2.06 3.44
N LYS A 83 -8.42 -2.20 2.61
CA LYS A 83 -9.82 -2.34 3.06
C LYS A 83 -10.02 -3.60 3.89
N ILE A 84 -9.45 -4.74 3.46
CA ILE A 84 -9.53 -5.99 4.22
C ILE A 84 -8.84 -5.86 5.57
N LEU A 85 -7.67 -5.24 5.62
CA LEU A 85 -6.92 -5.05 6.87
C LEU A 85 -7.65 -4.12 7.85
N PHE A 86 -8.26 -3.05 7.33
CA PHE A 86 -9.11 -2.16 8.11
C PHE A 86 -10.31 -2.91 8.70
N LEU A 87 -11.07 -3.62 7.86
CA LEU A 87 -12.23 -4.42 8.28
C LEU A 87 -11.85 -5.48 9.32
N THR A 88 -10.68 -6.11 9.16
CA THR A 88 -10.19 -7.12 10.10
C THR A 88 -9.90 -6.51 11.46
N LYS A 89 -9.28 -5.31 11.51
CA LYS A 89 -9.05 -4.57 12.76
C LYS A 89 -10.36 -4.14 13.43
N GLU A 90 -11.33 -3.66 12.66
CA GLU A 90 -12.66 -3.34 13.20
C GLU A 90 -13.32 -4.58 13.80
N LEU A 91 -13.30 -5.71 13.10
CA LEU A 91 -13.86 -6.96 13.57
C LEU A 91 -13.18 -7.46 14.86
N GLU A 92 -11.85 -7.34 14.93
CA GLU A 92 -11.08 -7.66 16.14
C GLU A 92 -11.47 -6.74 17.30
N SER A 93 -11.64 -5.44 17.04
CA SER A 93 -12.05 -4.48 18.06
C SER A 93 -13.44 -4.82 18.62
N ILE A 94 -14.41 -5.15 17.75
CA ILE A 94 -15.77 -5.58 18.13
C ILE A 94 -15.73 -6.88 18.93
N SER A 95 -14.95 -7.87 18.48
CA SER A 95 -14.77 -9.14 19.18
C SER A 95 -14.18 -8.94 20.58
N SER A 96 -13.17 -8.07 20.69
CA SER A 96 -12.54 -7.74 21.98
C SER A 96 -13.49 -6.99 22.92
N ALA A 97 -14.30 -6.07 22.39
CA ALA A 97 -15.32 -5.35 23.15
C ALA A 97 -16.41 -6.30 23.64
N ASN A 98 -16.85 -7.24 22.81
CA ASN A 98 -17.84 -8.24 23.17
C ASN A 98 -17.34 -9.15 24.30
N LYS A 99 -16.08 -9.63 24.22
CA LYS A 99 -15.45 -10.40 25.32
C LYS A 99 -15.38 -9.59 26.61
N LYS A 100 -15.00 -8.30 26.54
CA LYS A 100 -14.97 -7.43 27.74
C LYS A 100 -16.37 -7.25 28.34
N LEU A 101 -17.39 -7.11 27.51
CA LEU A 101 -18.78 -7.04 27.96
C LEU A 101 -19.24 -8.35 28.59
N GLU A 102 -18.90 -9.50 28.01
CA GLU A 102 -19.18 -10.82 28.58
C GLU A 102 -18.56 -10.97 29.97
N TYR A 103 -17.28 -10.59 30.14
CA TYR A 103 -16.64 -10.58 31.46
C TYR A 103 -17.31 -9.60 32.43
N ALA A 104 -17.71 -8.42 31.96
CA ALA A 104 -18.45 -7.46 32.78
C ALA A 104 -19.81 -8.01 33.24
N PHE A 105 -20.52 -8.75 32.39
CA PHE A 105 -21.76 -9.44 32.75
C PHE A 105 -21.54 -10.53 33.80
N ILE A 106 -20.49 -11.34 33.65
CA ILE A 106 -20.12 -12.37 34.63
C ILE A 106 -19.83 -11.72 35.99
N LEU A 107 -19.04 -10.63 36.02
CA LEU A 107 -18.70 -9.89 37.23
C LEU A 107 -19.94 -9.25 37.89
N ALA A 108 -20.81 -8.61 37.09
CA ALA A 108 -22.04 -8.00 37.59
C ALA A 108 -23.02 -9.04 38.15
N THR A 109 -23.03 -10.27 37.60
CA THR A 109 -23.88 -11.37 38.09
C THR A 109 -23.30 -12.01 39.36
N SER A 110 -21.96 -12.07 39.48
CA SER A 110 -21.29 -12.61 40.67
C SER A 110 -21.41 -11.76 41.92
N ASP A 111 -21.80 -10.49 41.81
CA ASP A 111 -21.98 -9.58 42.96
C ASP A 111 -23.20 -9.97 43.82
N SER A 112 -24.06 -10.90 43.36
CA SER A 112 -25.20 -11.42 44.14
C SER A 112 -24.90 -12.71 44.91
N LEU A 113 -23.73 -13.31 44.73
CA LEU A 113 -23.36 -14.59 45.34
C LEU A 113 -21.89 -14.58 45.79
N ASP A 114 -21.69 -14.31 47.08
CA ASP A 114 -20.49 -14.61 47.87
C ASP A 114 -19.38 -13.53 47.92
N SER A 115 -19.41 -12.74 49.00
CA SER A 115 -18.44 -11.70 49.38
C SER A 115 -17.03 -12.22 49.76
N THR A 116 -16.72 -13.48 49.47
CA THR A 116 -15.48 -14.17 49.85
C THR A 116 -14.58 -14.57 48.68
N SER A 117 -15.02 -14.36 47.44
CA SER A 117 -14.17 -14.60 46.28
C SER A 117 -13.58 -13.28 45.77
N ALA A 118 -12.33 -13.02 46.13
CA ALA A 118 -11.59 -11.88 45.57
C ALA A 118 -11.41 -12.11 44.06
N PRO A 119 -12.04 -11.34 43.16
CA PRO A 119 -11.82 -11.51 41.74
C PRO A 119 -10.41 -11.01 41.44
N TYR A 120 -9.66 -11.85 40.71
CA TYR A 120 -8.30 -11.62 40.24
C TYR A 120 -7.99 -10.15 39.95
N ASP A 121 -7.14 -9.57 40.79
CA ASP A 121 -6.55 -8.24 40.66
C ASP A 121 -5.58 -8.22 39.45
N SER A 122 -6.16 -8.13 38.25
CA SER A 122 -5.45 -7.89 37.00
C SER A 122 -5.43 -6.39 36.64
N LEU A 123 -5.77 -5.52 37.60
CA LEU A 123 -5.74 -4.06 37.51
C LEU A 123 -4.70 -3.43 38.44
N LYS A 124 -3.76 -4.20 38.99
CA LYS A 124 -2.51 -3.67 39.53
C LYS A 124 -1.67 -3.11 38.39
N PHE A 125 -1.90 -1.83 38.09
CA PHE A 125 -0.91 -1.00 37.46
C PHE A 125 0.34 -1.01 38.34
N GLU A 126 1.42 -1.62 37.85
CA GLU A 126 2.74 -1.30 38.35
C GLU A 126 2.99 0.19 38.10
N PRO A 127 3.24 1.01 39.13
CA PRO A 127 3.68 2.37 38.89
C PRO A 127 5.02 2.27 38.15
N ASN A 128 5.03 2.74 36.90
CA ASN A 128 6.24 2.92 36.12
C ASN A 128 7.09 4.00 36.80
N GLU A 129 7.84 3.63 37.83
CA GLU A 129 8.86 4.46 38.46
C GLU A 129 10.07 4.55 37.53
N ASN A 130 9.91 5.32 36.47
CA ASN A 130 11.02 5.96 35.78
C ASN A 130 10.85 7.47 35.95
N LEU A 131 10.94 7.93 37.20
CA LEU A 131 11.22 9.34 37.47
C LEU A 131 12.67 9.59 37.00
N PRO A 132 12.91 10.46 36.00
CA PRO A 132 14.27 10.74 35.58
C PRO A 132 15.03 11.41 36.71
N TYR A 133 16.06 10.74 37.23
CA TYR A 133 17.07 11.31 38.11
C TYR A 133 17.71 12.50 37.39
N GLY A 134 17.38 13.72 37.81
CA GLY A 134 17.92 14.92 37.16
C GLY A 134 17.31 16.24 37.61
N GLY A 135 17.22 16.49 38.92
CA GLY A 135 16.89 17.81 39.46
C GLY A 135 18.06 18.79 39.26
N ASN A 136 18.23 19.29 38.04
CA ASN A 136 19.27 20.27 37.74
C ASN A 136 18.82 21.66 38.25
N ILE A 137 19.57 22.27 39.16
CA ILE A 137 19.28 23.61 39.71
C ILE A 137 19.13 24.64 38.58
N TYR A 138 19.85 24.44 37.47
CA TYR A 138 19.71 25.25 36.26
C TYR A 138 18.32 25.15 35.62
N PHE A 139 17.66 23.99 35.66
CA PHE A 139 16.29 23.82 35.16
C PHE A 139 15.29 24.63 36.00
N ILE A 140 15.44 24.59 37.33
CA ILE A 140 14.60 25.37 38.25
C ILE A 140 14.83 26.87 38.03
N PHE A 141 16.08 27.30 37.87
CA PHE A 141 16.40 28.71 37.63
C PHE A 141 15.88 29.20 36.28
N ASN A 142 16.00 28.39 35.22
CA ASN A 142 15.45 28.69 33.90
C ASN A 142 13.91 28.73 33.92
N GLN A 143 13.26 27.83 34.64
CA GLN A 143 11.81 27.82 34.81
C GLN A 143 11.33 29.06 35.59
N PHE A 144 12.07 29.46 36.63
CA PHE A 144 11.79 30.66 37.41
C PHE A 144 11.99 31.94 36.58
N TRP A 145 13.06 32.02 35.79
CA TRP A 145 13.33 33.14 34.90
C TRP A 145 12.28 33.28 33.79
N LYS A 146 11.87 32.17 33.17
CA LYS A 146 10.78 32.17 32.17
C LYS A 146 9.44 32.59 32.77
N SER A 147 9.11 32.13 33.98
CA SER A 147 7.88 32.49 34.68
C SER A 147 7.79 34.00 34.98
N ILE A 148 8.92 34.64 35.33
CA ILE A 148 8.95 36.07 35.67
C ILE A 148 9.00 36.96 34.41
N PHE A 149 9.73 36.57 33.37
CA PHE A 149 10.02 37.44 32.23
C PHE A 149 9.27 37.11 30.93
N GLN A 150 8.61 35.94 30.81
CA GLN A 150 7.84 35.56 29.60
C GLN A 150 6.31 35.60 29.76
N ASN A 151 5.79 36.28 30.78
CA ASN A 151 4.33 36.41 31.00
C ASN A 151 3.64 37.49 30.13
N SER A 152 4.15 37.78 28.93
CA SER A 152 3.54 38.81 28.05
C SER A 152 3.23 38.35 26.63
N GLU A 153 3.03 37.05 26.39
CA GLU A 153 2.50 36.58 25.13
C GLU A 153 1.34 35.60 25.32
N GLY A 154 0.13 36.12 25.08
CA GLY A 154 -1.07 35.34 24.78
C GLY A 154 -1.82 34.82 26.00
N VAL A 155 -2.97 35.43 26.31
CA VAL A 155 -4.03 34.74 27.06
C VAL A 155 -4.29 33.43 26.31
N SER A 156 -3.84 32.31 26.87
CA SER A 156 -4.07 30.99 26.32
C SER A 156 -5.58 30.77 26.26
N LYS A 157 -6.11 30.88 25.05
CA LYS A 157 -7.52 30.60 24.77
C LYS A 157 -7.71 29.10 24.88
N TYR A 158 -8.14 28.64 26.06
CA TYR A 158 -8.53 27.26 26.25
C TYR A 158 -9.95 27.05 25.73
N PHE A 159 -10.13 25.99 24.95
CA PHE A 159 -11.44 25.54 24.51
C PHE A 159 -11.95 24.46 25.46
N LEU A 160 -13.18 24.62 25.92
CA LEU A 160 -13.84 23.59 26.69
C LEU A 160 -14.40 22.52 25.75
N LYS A 161 -14.36 21.26 26.20
CA LYS A 161 -15.04 20.19 25.46
C LYS A 161 -16.55 20.48 25.43
N PRO A 162 -17.20 20.40 24.25
CA PRO A 162 -18.60 20.80 24.10
C PRO A 162 -19.58 19.81 24.76
N SER A 163 -19.15 18.57 25.04
CA SER A 163 -19.94 17.56 25.74
C SER A 163 -19.06 16.63 26.58
N LYS A 164 -19.68 15.89 27.51
CA LYS A 164 -19.02 14.92 28.42
C LYS A 164 -18.79 13.54 27.80
N GLY A 165 -18.89 13.42 26.47
CA GLY A 165 -18.72 12.16 25.74
C GLY A 165 -17.26 11.73 25.58
N LEU A 166 -17.09 10.47 25.15
CA LEU A 166 -15.82 9.93 24.69
C LEU A 166 -15.65 10.23 23.20
N ILE A 167 -14.42 10.54 22.78
CA ILE A 167 -14.11 10.70 21.35
C ILE A 167 -14.05 9.30 20.73
N ILE A 168 -14.82 9.08 19.66
CA ILE A 168 -14.84 7.81 18.93
C ILE A 168 -14.06 7.87 17.63
N ASN A 169 -14.14 9.01 16.92
CA ASN A 169 -13.37 9.28 15.72
C ASN A 169 -12.65 10.60 15.88
N ASP A 170 -11.33 10.54 15.71
CA ASP A 170 -10.47 11.70 15.64
C ASP A 170 -10.54 12.37 14.26
N PHE A 171 -10.04 13.59 14.19
CA PHE A 171 -9.90 14.34 12.95
C PHE A 171 -9.00 13.60 11.96
N ASN A 172 -9.58 13.14 10.84
CA ASN A 172 -8.86 12.43 9.78
C ASN A 172 -9.18 12.97 8.37
N PRO A 173 -8.40 13.94 7.86
CA PRO A 173 -8.64 14.54 6.56
C PRO A 173 -8.34 13.60 5.39
N GLU A 174 -7.52 12.56 5.58
CA GLU A 174 -7.20 11.58 4.51
C GLU A 174 -8.41 10.70 4.17
N GLU A 175 -9.26 10.43 5.15
CA GLU A 175 -10.53 9.70 4.99
C GLU A 175 -11.72 10.65 4.74
N GLY A 176 -11.47 11.95 4.60
CA GLY A 176 -12.49 12.97 4.39
C GLY A 176 -13.26 13.37 5.65
N HIS A 177 -12.76 13.01 6.84
CA HIS A 177 -13.37 13.38 8.13
C HIS A 177 -12.71 14.63 8.71
N PHE A 178 -13.41 15.76 8.63
CA PHE A 178 -12.90 17.07 9.06
C PHE A 178 -13.38 17.50 10.45
N GLY A 179 -13.87 16.56 11.26
CA GLY A 179 -14.46 16.82 12.57
C GLY A 179 -13.87 15.95 13.66
N ILE A 180 -14.48 15.97 14.84
CA ILE A 180 -14.22 14.99 15.91
C ILE A 180 -15.59 14.50 16.36
N ASP A 181 -15.78 13.19 16.40
CA ASP A 181 -17.05 12.60 16.78
C ASP A 181 -17.04 12.20 18.26
N PHE A 182 -18.08 12.61 18.98
CA PHE A 182 -18.27 12.25 20.39
C PHE A 182 -19.38 11.22 20.52
N ALA A 183 -19.10 10.09 21.17
CA ALA A 183 -20.12 9.16 21.63
C ALA A 183 -20.82 9.72 22.87
N VAL A 184 -22.08 10.09 22.69
CA VAL A 184 -22.98 10.62 23.73
C VAL A 184 -24.37 10.01 23.57
N GLN A 185 -25.14 9.94 24.65
CA GLN A 185 -26.54 9.49 24.57
C GLN A 185 -27.40 10.53 23.84
N THR A 186 -28.37 10.07 23.06
CA THR A 186 -29.33 10.95 22.36
C THR A 186 -30.05 11.86 23.36
N GLY A 187 -30.06 13.16 23.09
CA GLY A 187 -30.63 14.18 23.99
C GLY A 187 -29.64 14.80 24.98
N SER A 188 -28.35 14.43 24.93
CA SER A 188 -27.31 15.05 25.74
C SER A 188 -27.11 16.53 25.37
N SER A 189 -26.94 17.38 26.38
CA SER A 189 -26.69 18.82 26.18
C SER A 189 -25.32 19.07 25.54
N VAL A 190 -25.28 20.05 24.63
CA VAL A 190 -24.07 20.54 23.96
C VAL A 190 -23.84 21.99 24.39
N PHE A 191 -22.64 22.29 24.87
CA PHE A 191 -22.24 23.60 25.34
C PHE A 191 -21.22 24.23 24.38
N SER A 192 -21.13 25.56 24.39
CA SER A 192 -20.13 26.26 23.58
C SER A 192 -18.72 25.99 24.11
N SER A 193 -17.79 25.68 23.20
CA SER A 193 -16.38 25.52 23.53
C SER A 193 -15.69 26.83 23.90
N GLN A 194 -16.21 27.98 23.44
CA GLN A 194 -15.71 29.31 23.76
C GLN A 194 -16.80 30.39 23.53
N GLY A 195 -16.69 31.55 24.17
CA GLY A 195 -17.56 32.70 23.87
C GLY A 195 -17.36 33.20 22.43
N GLY A 196 -18.45 33.45 21.73
CA GLY A 196 -18.47 33.93 20.35
C GLY A 196 -19.87 34.38 19.93
N LEU A 197 -20.00 34.80 18.66
CA LEU A 197 -21.29 35.11 18.02
C LEU A 197 -21.61 33.95 17.07
N ILE A 198 -22.89 33.54 17.03
CA ILE A 198 -23.41 32.50 16.13
C ILE A 198 -23.85 33.15 14.83
#